data_AF-A0A367RXZ1-F1
#
_entry.id   AF-A0A367RXZ1-F1
#
_cell.length_a   1.000
_cell.length_b   1.000
_cell.length_c   1.000
_cell.angle_alpha   90.00
_cell.angle_beta   90.00
_cell.angle_gamma   90.00
#
_symmetry.space_group_name_H-M   'P 1'
#
loop_
_entity.id
_entity.type
_entity.pdbx_description
1 polymer ?
#
loop_
_entity_poly.entity_id
_entity_poly.type
_entity_poly.pdbx_seq_one_letter_code
_entity_poly.pdbx_strand_id
1 'polypeptide(L)'
;METLDQLGYEIFVEIGPKPTLLAMGRQCLPQKEGIWLTSLHPKHSDWQQMLLSLAKLYVSGVNVDWSGFERDYARRRVALPTYPFQRQHYWIKKASTTHRKTTETPSKSVSLRDLLRPLNNLAHLPDSYFWEIDLSSQIFPYLKDHRIQGVMVLPGTAYLGIAQAGADEIFGAGSYFLKDVEFHKALFLRDNDTRKAQLIFSPHVNGETAFEIYSQLTSTEQHHTWILHATGKIQINEQSTKVD
;
A
#
# COMPACT_ATOMS: atom_id res chain seq x y z
N MET A 1 -19.31 47.61 13.78
CA MET A 1 -18.52 46.39 14.03
C MET A 1 -19.41 45.16 14.10
N GLU A 2 -20.51 45.18 14.87
CA GLU A 2 -21.49 44.08 14.94
C GLU A 2 -22.02 43.64 13.55
N THR A 3 -22.37 44.58 12.67
CA THR A 3 -22.80 44.23 11.30
C THR A 3 -21.72 43.50 10.50
N LEU A 4 -20.44 43.89 10.64
CA LEU A 4 -19.34 43.21 9.94
C LEU A 4 -19.11 41.81 10.50
N ASP A 5 -19.29 41.62 11.80
CA ASP A 5 -19.22 40.31 12.45
C ASP A 5 -20.38 39.40 12.00
N GLN A 6 -21.61 39.93 11.94
CA GLN A 6 -22.79 39.23 11.43
C GLN A 6 -22.64 38.83 9.95
N LEU A 7 -21.92 39.63 9.16
CA LEU A 7 -21.59 39.33 7.77
C LEU A 7 -20.42 38.33 7.63
N GLY A 8 -19.81 37.91 8.73
CA GLY A 8 -18.75 36.89 8.73
C GLY A 8 -17.37 37.41 8.34
N TYR A 9 -17.12 38.72 8.44
CA TYR A 9 -15.77 39.26 8.21
C TYR A 9 -14.84 38.95 9.38
N GLU A 10 -13.68 38.37 9.08
CA GLU A 10 -12.70 37.92 10.08
C GLU A 10 -11.38 38.70 10.04
N ILE A 11 -11.17 39.53 9.01
CA ILE A 11 -9.94 40.27 8.77
C ILE A 11 -10.24 41.76 8.70
N PHE A 12 -9.56 42.54 9.52
CA PHE A 12 -9.70 43.99 9.62
C PHE A 12 -8.34 44.63 9.42
N VAL A 13 -8.25 45.55 8.45
CA VAL A 13 -7.04 46.31 8.17
C VAL A 13 -7.32 47.80 8.37
N GLU A 14 -6.63 48.44 9.30
CA GLU A 14 -6.67 49.89 9.47
C GLU A 14 -5.64 50.54 8.54
N ILE A 15 -6.12 51.43 7.67
CA ILE A 15 -5.30 52.21 6.77
C ILE A 15 -5.05 53.58 7.39
N GLY A 16 -3.84 53.81 7.88
CA GLY A 16 -3.46 55.07 8.50
C GLY A 16 -2.12 55.02 9.22
N PRO A 17 -1.62 56.18 9.69
CA PRO A 17 -0.31 56.30 10.35
C PRO A 17 -0.28 55.72 11.78
N LYS A 18 -1.45 55.44 12.38
CA LYS A 18 -1.61 54.96 13.76
C LYS A 18 -2.77 53.96 13.84
N PRO A 19 -2.68 52.91 14.68
CA PRO A 19 -3.71 51.87 14.79
C PRO A 19 -4.82 52.20 15.83
N THR A 20 -5.45 53.37 15.72
CA THR A 20 -6.43 53.82 16.73
C THR A 20 -7.75 53.06 16.59
N LEU A 21 -8.21 52.86 15.36
CA LEU A 21 -9.48 52.19 15.06
C LEU A 21 -9.43 50.69 15.39
N LEU A 22 -8.27 50.04 15.30
CA LEU A 22 -8.13 48.63 15.71
C LEU A 22 -8.41 48.45 17.20
N ALA A 23 -7.96 49.37 18.05
CA ALA A 23 -8.22 49.30 19.49
C ALA A 23 -9.72 49.45 19.79
N MET A 24 -10.37 50.44 19.16
CA MET A 24 -11.82 50.65 19.29
C MET A 24 -12.63 49.47 18.72
N GLY A 25 -12.21 48.94 17.56
CA GLY A 25 -12.87 47.82 16.91
C GLY A 25 -12.87 46.55 17.76
N ARG A 26 -11.76 46.25 18.45
CA ARG A 26 -11.66 45.14 19.40
C ARG A 26 -12.54 45.33 20.63
N GLN A 27 -12.72 46.56 21.12
CA GLN A 27 -13.63 46.85 22.22
C GLN A 27 -15.09 46.63 21.83
N CYS A 28 -15.46 46.89 20.58
CA CYS A 28 -16.80 46.59 20.07
C CYS A 28 -17.08 45.09 19.91
N LEU A 29 -16.04 44.25 19.76
CA LEU A 29 -16.15 42.81 19.54
C LEU A 29 -15.18 42.04 20.48
N PRO A 30 -15.39 42.07 21.80
CA PRO A 30 -14.42 41.56 22.77
C PRO A 30 -14.23 40.05 22.73
N GLN A 31 -15.21 39.30 22.21
CA GLN A 31 -15.18 37.84 22.09
C GLN A 31 -14.79 37.35 20.68
N LYS A 32 -14.54 38.27 19.73
CA LYS A 32 -14.23 37.89 18.35
C LYS A 32 -12.75 37.61 18.21
N GLU A 33 -12.43 36.35 17.91
CA GLU A 33 -11.13 35.97 17.39
C GLU A 33 -11.09 36.33 15.89
N GLY A 34 -10.22 37.26 15.55
CA GLY A 34 -10.08 37.79 14.19
C GLY A 34 -8.72 38.45 14.01
N ILE A 35 -8.35 38.71 12.75
CA ILE A 35 -7.05 39.27 12.40
C ILE A 35 -7.18 40.78 12.29
N TRP A 36 -6.43 41.50 13.12
CA TRP A 36 -6.44 42.97 13.19
C TRP A 36 -5.07 43.50 12.79
N LEU A 37 -4.99 44.15 11.65
CA LEU A 37 -3.74 44.58 11.02
C LEU A 37 -3.70 46.09 10.85
N THR A 38 -2.52 46.67 11.01
CA THR A 38 -2.29 48.10 10.74
C THR A 38 -1.47 48.25 9.47
N SER A 39 -1.76 49.27 8.65
CA SER A 39 -0.91 49.58 7.49
C SER A 39 0.42 50.18 7.93
N LEU A 40 0.40 51.14 8.87
CA LEU A 40 1.58 51.84 9.38
C LEU A 40 1.56 51.90 10.91
N HIS A 41 2.72 52.16 11.52
CA HIS A 41 2.84 52.29 12.96
C HIS A 41 4.00 53.23 13.33
N PRO A 42 3.83 54.22 14.22
CA PRO A 42 4.86 55.24 14.46
C PRO A 42 6.18 54.72 15.04
N LYS A 43 6.16 53.52 15.64
CA LYS A 43 7.34 52.89 16.24
C LYS A 43 8.09 51.94 15.29
N HIS A 44 7.62 51.78 14.05
CA HIS A 44 8.19 50.86 13.07
C HIS A 44 8.45 51.58 11.75
N SER A 45 9.39 51.06 10.97
CA SER A 45 9.57 51.49 9.57
C SER A 45 8.29 51.18 8.79
N ASP A 46 7.83 52.14 7.98
CA ASP A 46 6.60 52.02 7.18
C ASP A 46 6.59 50.73 6.36
N TRP A 47 7.68 50.47 5.62
CA TRP A 47 7.78 49.29 4.76
C TRP A 47 7.79 47.99 5.55
N GLN A 48 8.49 47.96 6.69
CA GLN A 48 8.54 46.79 7.56
C GLN A 48 7.15 46.50 8.14
N GLN A 49 6.42 47.52 8.58
CA GLN A 49 5.08 47.37 9.13
C GLN A 49 4.08 46.86 8.08
N MET A 50 4.13 47.42 6.87
CA MET A 50 3.30 46.96 5.75
C MET A 50 3.59 45.49 5.40
N LEU A 51 4.87 45.11 5.30
CA LEU A 51 5.28 43.74 5.00
C LEU A 51 4.89 42.75 6.10
N LEU A 52 4.93 43.16 7.38
CA LEU A 52 4.46 42.32 8.49
C LEU A 52 2.96 42.08 8.43
N SER A 53 2.17 43.10 8.06
CA SER A 53 0.73 42.95 7.85
C SER A 53 0.43 42.09 6.62
N LEU A 54 1.16 42.27 5.52
CA LEU A 54 1.06 41.42 4.32
C LEU A 54 1.41 39.96 4.62
N ALA A 55 2.46 39.71 5.41
CA ALA A 55 2.85 38.37 5.83
C ALA A 55 1.75 37.69 6.65
N LYS A 56 1.09 38.42 7.55
CA LYS A 56 -0.06 37.90 8.31
C LYS A 56 -1.24 37.57 7.40
N LEU A 57 -1.57 38.41 6.43
CA LEU A 57 -2.61 38.12 5.43
C LEU A 57 -2.28 36.84 4.65
N TYR A 58 -1.04 36.69 4.20
CA TYR A 58 -0.59 35.52 3.46
C TYR A 58 -0.66 34.22 4.28
N VAL A 59 -0.18 34.25 5.53
CA VAL A 59 -0.26 33.09 6.45
C VAL A 59 -1.70 32.70 6.75
N SER A 60 -2.61 33.67 6.74
CA SER A 60 -4.05 33.46 6.93
C SER A 60 -4.79 33.07 5.67
N GLY A 61 -4.09 32.78 4.58
CA GLY A 61 -4.66 32.22 3.34
C GLY A 61 -5.24 33.25 2.38
N VAL A 62 -5.03 34.55 2.61
CA VAL A 62 -5.44 35.59 1.66
C VAL A 62 -4.60 35.46 0.39
N ASN A 63 -5.26 35.45 -0.78
CA ASN A 63 -4.59 35.38 -2.06
C ASN A 63 -3.91 36.73 -2.39
N VAL A 64 -2.59 36.78 -2.23
CA VAL A 64 -1.78 37.96 -2.53
C VAL A 64 -1.36 37.94 -4.00
N ASP A 65 -1.62 39.04 -4.72
CA ASP A 65 -1.07 39.24 -6.06
C ASP A 65 0.42 39.61 -5.99
N TRP A 66 1.26 38.57 -5.95
CA TRP A 66 2.72 38.72 -5.96
C TRP A 66 3.25 39.33 -7.25
N SER A 67 2.54 39.16 -8.37
CA SER A 67 2.95 39.71 -9.67
C SER A 67 2.77 41.23 -9.71
N GLY A 68 1.69 41.73 -9.13
CA GLY A 68 1.45 43.15 -8.92
C GLY A 68 2.42 43.75 -7.90
N PHE A 69 2.67 43.06 -6.79
CA PHE A 69 3.58 43.53 -5.74
C PHE A 69 5.03 43.70 -6.22
N GLU A 70 5.53 42.79 -7.04
CA GLU A 70 6.92 42.83 -7.54
C GLU A 70 7.10 43.58 -8.86
N ARG A 71 6.04 44.11 -9.47
CA ARG A 71 6.06 44.71 -10.82
C ARG A 71 7.14 45.78 -11.00
N ASP A 72 7.34 46.62 -9.99
CA ASP A 72 8.26 47.77 -10.04
C ASP A 72 9.69 47.41 -9.61
N TYR A 73 9.96 46.14 -9.26
CA TYR A 73 11.26 45.71 -8.73
C TYR A 73 11.94 44.69 -9.65
N ALA A 74 13.20 44.96 -10.02
CA ALA A 74 14.04 43.97 -10.68
C ALA A 74 14.59 42.96 -9.65
N ARG A 75 14.14 41.70 -9.74
CA ARG A 75 14.57 40.60 -8.85
C ARG A 75 15.22 39.47 -9.63
N ARG A 76 16.14 38.75 -8.97
CA ARG A 76 16.70 37.47 -9.47
C ARG A 76 16.15 36.31 -8.65
N ARG A 77 15.84 35.19 -9.31
CA ARG A 77 15.52 33.94 -8.60
C ARG A 77 16.78 33.41 -7.93
N VAL A 78 16.68 33.09 -6.65
CA VAL A 78 17.74 32.43 -5.88
C VAL A 78 17.26 31.07 -5.42
N ALA A 79 18.11 30.05 -5.50
CA ALA A 79 17.79 28.74 -4.95
C ALA A 79 17.77 28.84 -3.43
N LEU A 80 16.65 28.49 -2.81
CA LEU A 80 16.56 28.29 -1.37
C LEU A 80 16.95 26.85 -1.05
N PRO A 81 17.45 26.56 0.17
CA PRO A 81 17.60 25.19 0.64
C PRO A 81 16.32 24.41 0.41
N THR A 82 16.44 23.16 -0.01
CA THR A 82 15.29 22.29 -0.19
C THR A 82 14.51 22.18 1.12
N TYR A 83 13.18 22.14 1.01
CA TYR A 83 12.27 21.99 2.14
C TYR A 83 12.83 20.92 3.09
N PRO A 84 13.02 21.23 4.40
CA PRO A 84 13.46 20.24 5.35
C PRO A 84 12.29 19.29 5.57
N PHE A 85 12.14 18.31 4.68
CA PHE A 85 11.15 17.26 4.83
C PHE A 85 11.29 16.75 6.26
N GLN A 86 10.19 16.75 7.00
CA GLN A 86 10.12 16.05 8.26
C GLN A 86 10.36 14.59 7.89
N ARG A 87 11.61 14.12 8.08
CA ARG A 87 12.13 12.82 7.59
C ARG A 87 11.48 11.67 8.33
N GLN A 88 10.18 11.53 8.17
CA GLN A 88 9.38 10.45 8.70
C GLN A 88 9.23 9.40 7.62
N HIS A 89 9.56 8.18 7.99
CA HIS A 89 9.45 7.01 7.15
C HIS A 89 7.97 6.62 7.03
N TYR A 90 7.27 7.17 6.03
CA TYR A 90 5.92 6.77 5.64
C TYR A 90 5.97 5.64 4.61
N TRP A 91 6.59 4.52 4.99
CA TRP A 91 6.43 3.28 4.23
C TRP A 91 5.08 2.66 4.56
N ILE A 92 4.41 2.10 3.56
CA ILE A 92 3.38 1.09 3.81
C ILE A 92 4.13 -0.06 4.48
N LYS A 93 4.06 -0.12 5.81
CA LYS A 93 4.47 -1.32 6.54
C LYS A 93 3.62 -2.42 5.95
N LYS A 94 4.26 -3.35 5.22
CA LYS A 94 3.60 -4.56 4.73
C LYS A 94 2.98 -5.15 5.98
N ALA A 95 1.66 -5.06 6.08
CA ALA A 95 0.96 -5.59 7.23
C ALA A 95 1.36 -7.06 7.27
N SER A 96 2.04 -7.45 8.34
CA SER A 96 1.82 -8.77 8.90
C SER A 96 0.31 -8.95 8.87
N THR A 97 -0.11 -9.92 8.06
CA THR A 97 -1.47 -10.42 7.82
C THR A 97 -2.42 -9.97 8.93
N THR A 98 -3.48 -9.20 8.62
CA THR A 98 -4.89 -9.45 9.02
C THR A 98 -5.79 -8.28 8.55
N HIS A 99 -6.96 -8.63 7.98
CA HIS A 99 -8.18 -7.85 7.76
C HIS A 99 -8.18 -6.71 6.71
N ARG A 100 -8.48 -7.10 5.46
CA ARG A 100 -9.17 -6.21 4.53
C ARG A 100 -10.61 -6.04 5.02
N LYS A 101 -10.97 -4.81 5.43
CA LYS A 101 -12.35 -4.40 5.69
C LYS A 101 -13.21 -4.76 4.47
N THR A 102 -14.26 -5.51 4.75
CA THR A 102 -15.45 -5.70 3.94
C THR A 102 -16.02 -4.35 3.50
N THR A 103 -15.75 -3.98 2.24
CA THR A 103 -16.77 -3.29 1.45
C THR A 103 -17.72 -4.36 0.97
N GLU A 104 -18.97 -4.23 1.38
CA GLU A 104 -20.08 -5.12 1.10
C GLU A 104 -20.21 -5.35 -0.42
N THR A 105 -19.88 -6.57 -0.84
CA THR A 105 -20.45 -7.21 -2.03
C THR A 105 -20.21 -8.72 -1.87
N PRO A 106 -21.19 -9.59 -2.20
CA PRO A 106 -21.12 -10.99 -1.84
C PRO A 106 -20.09 -11.73 -2.70
N SER A 107 -19.22 -12.49 -2.02
CA SER A 107 -18.57 -13.71 -2.50
C SER A 107 -17.96 -13.68 -3.91
N LYS A 108 -16.77 -13.10 -4.04
CA LYS A 108 -15.76 -13.73 -4.89
C LYS A 108 -14.85 -14.52 -3.96
N SER A 109 -15.01 -15.85 -3.96
CA SER A 109 -14.02 -16.75 -3.39
C SER A 109 -12.65 -16.37 -3.96
N VAL A 110 -11.71 -16.00 -3.11
CA VAL A 110 -10.34 -15.72 -3.55
C VAL A 110 -9.81 -17.00 -4.20
N SER A 111 -9.46 -16.94 -5.48
CA SER A 111 -8.95 -18.10 -6.20
C SER A 111 -7.52 -18.38 -5.76
N LEU A 112 -7.10 -19.64 -5.77
CA LEU A 112 -5.69 -20.01 -5.53
C LEU A 112 -4.76 -19.29 -6.51
N ARG A 113 -5.22 -19.06 -7.74
CA ARG A 113 -4.48 -18.28 -8.75
C ARG A 113 -4.18 -16.85 -8.31
N ASP A 114 -5.11 -16.19 -7.62
CA ASP A 114 -4.92 -14.81 -7.15
C ASP A 114 -3.94 -14.71 -5.97
N LEU A 115 -3.65 -15.83 -5.31
CA LEU A 115 -2.81 -15.92 -4.12
C LEU A 115 -1.39 -16.42 -4.42
N LEU A 116 -1.20 -17.10 -5.56
CA LEU A 116 0.12 -17.45 -6.06
C LEU A 116 0.83 -16.19 -6.54
N ARG A 117 1.96 -15.87 -5.92
CA ARG A 117 2.79 -14.72 -6.25
C ARG A 117 3.97 -15.19 -7.10
N PRO A 118 4.04 -14.82 -8.38
CA PRO A 118 5.14 -15.25 -9.25
C PRO A 118 6.47 -14.65 -8.75
N LEU A 119 7.48 -15.50 -8.68
CA LEU A 119 8.88 -15.16 -8.41
C LEU A 119 9.69 -15.38 -9.69
N ASN A 120 9.27 -14.74 -10.78
CA ASN A 120 9.92 -14.93 -12.07
C ASN A 120 11.30 -14.24 -12.10
N ASN A 121 12.20 -14.76 -12.95
CA ASN A 121 13.50 -14.18 -13.32
C ASN A 121 14.72 -14.54 -12.42
N LEU A 122 14.89 -15.83 -12.10
CA LEU A 122 16.17 -16.34 -11.59
C LEU A 122 17.11 -16.65 -12.76
N ALA A 123 18.15 -15.83 -12.94
CA ALA A 123 19.08 -15.94 -14.07
C ALA A 123 19.87 -17.27 -14.18
N HIS A 124 19.84 -18.13 -13.16
CA HIS A 124 20.62 -19.37 -13.08
C HIS A 124 19.80 -20.64 -13.34
N LEU A 125 18.48 -20.54 -13.54
CA LEU A 125 17.59 -21.68 -13.80
C LEU A 125 16.66 -21.35 -14.98
N PRO A 126 17.14 -21.53 -16.23
CA PRO A 126 16.31 -21.30 -17.40
C PRO A 126 15.10 -22.25 -17.41
N ASP A 127 13.99 -21.79 -17.98
CA ASP A 127 12.73 -22.53 -18.15
C ASP A 127 12.11 -23.09 -16.86
N SER A 128 12.52 -22.55 -15.70
CA SER A 128 11.94 -22.87 -14.40
C SER A 128 11.09 -21.71 -13.89
N TYR A 129 9.98 -22.05 -13.24
CA TYR A 129 9.01 -21.09 -12.73
C TYR A 129 8.78 -21.28 -11.24
N PHE A 130 8.61 -20.18 -10.52
CA PHE A 130 8.56 -20.17 -9.07
C PHE A 130 7.37 -19.33 -8.61
N TRP A 131 6.65 -19.82 -7.60
CA TRP A 131 5.60 -19.07 -6.93
C TRP A 131 5.74 -19.17 -5.43
N GLU A 132 5.28 -18.14 -4.75
CA GLU A 132 5.04 -18.16 -3.31
C GLU A 132 3.55 -18.08 -2.99
N ILE A 133 3.14 -18.82 -1.95
CA ILE A 133 1.81 -18.74 -1.38
C ILE A 133 1.88 -18.78 0.15
N ASP A 134 1.08 -17.94 0.80
CA ASP A 134 0.92 -17.95 2.25
C ASP A 134 -0.25 -18.87 2.61
N LEU A 135 0.02 -19.94 3.36
CA LEU A 135 -0.96 -20.92 3.81
C LEU A 135 -1.34 -20.63 5.26
N SER A 136 -2.60 -20.26 5.49
CA SER A 136 -3.15 -20.09 6.83
C SER A 136 -4.65 -20.38 6.86
N SER A 137 -5.18 -20.71 8.03
CA SER A 137 -6.62 -20.89 8.23
C SER A 137 -7.42 -19.58 8.18
N GLN A 138 -6.74 -18.44 8.14
CA GLN A 138 -7.36 -17.13 7.89
C GLN A 138 -7.61 -16.91 6.39
N ILE A 139 -6.71 -17.40 5.54
CA ILE A 139 -6.81 -17.30 4.08
C ILE A 139 -7.69 -18.43 3.53
N PHE A 140 -7.54 -19.64 4.08
CA PHE A 140 -8.30 -20.83 3.70
C PHE A 140 -9.08 -21.37 4.91
N PRO A 141 -10.30 -20.86 5.19
CA PRO A 141 -11.08 -21.26 6.35
C PRO A 141 -11.36 -22.77 6.43
N TYR A 142 -11.50 -23.45 5.28
CA TYR A 142 -11.72 -24.89 5.21
C TYR A 142 -10.59 -25.72 5.83
N LEU A 143 -9.38 -25.16 5.97
CA LEU A 143 -8.27 -25.86 6.64
C LEU A 143 -8.58 -26.15 8.10
N LYS A 144 -9.47 -25.37 8.75
CA LYS A 144 -9.88 -25.62 10.13
C LYS A 144 -10.53 -26.99 10.32
N ASP A 145 -11.16 -27.51 9.28
CA ASP A 145 -11.94 -28.74 9.30
C ASP A 145 -11.10 -29.96 8.89
N HIS A 146 -10.02 -29.77 8.14
CA HIS A 146 -9.13 -30.86 7.74
C HIS A 146 -8.08 -31.15 8.82
N ARG A 147 -8.47 -31.98 9.79
CA ARG A 147 -7.63 -32.37 10.93
C ARG A 147 -7.35 -33.87 10.96
N ILE A 148 -6.11 -34.24 11.27
CA ILE A 148 -5.69 -35.62 11.51
C ILE A 148 -5.23 -35.71 12.97
N GLN A 149 -5.87 -36.58 13.75
CA GLN A 149 -5.64 -36.69 15.20
C GLN A 149 -5.74 -35.34 15.93
N GLY A 150 -6.68 -34.50 15.52
CA GLY A 150 -6.92 -33.17 16.11
C GLY A 150 -5.98 -32.07 15.65
N VAL A 151 -4.92 -32.38 14.88
CA VAL A 151 -3.97 -31.39 14.35
C VAL A 151 -4.38 -30.98 12.94
N MET A 152 -4.32 -29.68 12.63
CA MET A 152 -4.59 -29.16 11.29
C MET A 152 -3.49 -29.59 10.32
N VAL A 153 -3.88 -30.24 9.23
CA VAL A 153 -2.97 -30.75 8.19
C VAL A 153 -3.42 -30.21 6.85
N LEU A 154 -2.48 -29.72 6.03
CA LEU A 154 -2.80 -29.33 4.66
C LEU A 154 -3.29 -30.57 3.88
N PRO A 155 -4.52 -30.56 3.30
CA PRO A 155 -5.02 -31.69 2.55
C PRO A 155 -4.16 -32.01 1.33
N GLY A 156 -4.08 -33.29 0.96
CA GLY A 156 -3.44 -33.74 -0.29
C GLY A 156 -3.94 -32.98 -1.52
N THR A 157 -5.25 -32.74 -1.57
CA THR A 157 -5.92 -32.00 -2.65
C THR A 157 -5.51 -30.54 -2.75
N ALA A 158 -5.07 -29.92 -1.65
CA ALA A 158 -4.60 -28.53 -1.69
C ALA A 158 -3.27 -28.41 -2.46
N TYR A 159 -2.36 -29.38 -2.33
CA TYR A 159 -1.15 -29.43 -3.15
C TYR A 159 -1.48 -29.56 -4.64
N LEU A 160 -2.46 -30.40 -4.97
CA LEU A 160 -2.92 -30.55 -6.37
C LEU A 160 -3.53 -29.24 -6.89
N GLY A 161 -4.32 -28.55 -6.06
CA GLY A 161 -4.90 -27.25 -6.42
C GLY A 161 -3.83 -26.17 -6.61
N ILE A 162 -2.76 -26.18 -5.82
CA ILE A 162 -1.61 -25.28 -6.00
C ILE A 162 -0.89 -25.59 -7.32
N ALA A 163 -0.59 -26.85 -7.59
CA ALA A 163 0.04 -27.27 -8.84
C ALA A 163 -0.82 -26.92 -10.06
N GLN A 164 -2.13 -27.17 -10.00
CA GLN A 164 -3.07 -26.79 -11.05
C GLN A 164 -3.09 -25.27 -11.27
N ALA A 165 -3.17 -24.49 -10.19
CA ALA A 165 -3.21 -23.03 -10.31
C ALA A 165 -1.93 -22.45 -10.93
N GLY A 166 -0.75 -23.04 -10.67
CA GLY A 166 0.50 -22.68 -11.36
C GLY A 166 0.52 -23.15 -12.83
N ALA A 167 -0.01 -24.34 -13.12
CA ALA A 167 -0.15 -24.85 -14.49
C ALA A 167 -1.04 -23.93 -15.34
N ASP A 168 -2.14 -23.45 -14.76
CA ASP A 168 -3.05 -22.53 -15.41
C ASP A 168 -2.38 -21.18 -15.79
N GLU A 169 -1.38 -20.76 -15.01
CA GLU A 169 -0.67 -19.51 -15.25
C GLU A 169 0.33 -19.61 -16.40
N ILE A 170 1.04 -20.73 -16.53
CA ILE A 170 2.02 -20.94 -17.62
C ILE A 170 1.34 -21.42 -18.89
N PHE A 171 0.46 -22.40 -18.78
CA PHE A 171 -0.09 -23.12 -19.93
C PHE A 171 -1.47 -22.58 -20.37
N GLY A 172 -2.01 -21.57 -19.67
CA GLY A 172 -3.34 -21.00 -19.96
C GLY A 172 -4.47 -21.78 -19.31
N ALA A 173 -5.71 -21.64 -19.78
CA ALA A 173 -6.80 -22.51 -19.31
C ALA A 173 -6.81 -23.80 -20.14
N GLY A 174 -6.74 -24.96 -19.51
CA GLY A 174 -6.70 -26.25 -20.22
C GLY A 174 -6.96 -27.47 -19.35
N SER A 175 -6.89 -28.64 -19.97
CA SER A 175 -6.90 -29.92 -19.27
C SER A 175 -5.47 -30.41 -19.07
N TYR A 176 -5.10 -30.68 -17.82
CA TYR A 176 -3.79 -31.16 -17.43
C TYR A 176 -3.90 -32.56 -16.84
N PHE A 177 -2.93 -33.41 -17.16
CA PHE A 177 -2.71 -34.65 -16.45
C PHE A 177 -1.65 -34.44 -15.38
N LEU A 178 -2.00 -34.82 -14.15
CA LEU A 178 -1.03 -34.99 -13.07
C LEU A 178 -0.55 -36.45 -13.09
N LYS A 179 0.76 -36.65 -13.17
CA LYS A 179 1.41 -37.96 -13.14
C LYS A 179 2.38 -38.04 -11.98
N ASP A 180 2.63 -39.27 -11.54
CA ASP A 180 3.66 -39.60 -10.56
C ASP A 180 3.60 -38.70 -9.31
N VAL A 181 2.39 -38.39 -8.83
CA VAL A 181 2.22 -37.52 -7.68
C VAL A 181 2.59 -38.26 -6.41
N GLU A 182 3.57 -37.72 -5.70
CA GLU A 182 4.06 -38.27 -4.43
C GLU A 182 3.92 -37.23 -3.32
N PHE A 183 3.46 -37.68 -2.15
CA PHE A 183 3.36 -36.87 -0.95
C PHE A 183 4.44 -37.32 0.04
N HIS A 184 5.51 -36.54 0.14
CA HIS A 184 6.71 -36.86 0.94
C HIS A 184 6.52 -36.60 2.43
N LYS A 185 5.86 -35.49 2.77
CA LYS A 185 5.68 -35.08 4.17
C LYS A 185 4.42 -34.26 4.36
N ALA A 186 3.66 -34.56 5.41
CA ALA A 186 2.51 -33.76 5.79
C ALA A 186 2.95 -32.36 6.29
N LEU A 187 2.23 -31.32 5.83
CA LEU A 187 2.39 -29.95 6.32
C LEU A 187 1.37 -29.70 7.43
N PHE A 188 1.87 -29.60 8.66
CA PHE A 188 1.08 -29.29 9.84
C PHE A 188 1.01 -27.77 10.05
N LEU A 189 -0.17 -27.27 10.33
CA LEU A 189 -0.44 -25.87 10.65
C LEU A 189 -0.93 -25.75 12.10
N ARG A 190 -0.58 -24.65 12.76
CA ARG A 190 -1.17 -24.28 14.06
C ARG A 190 -2.28 -23.28 13.83
N ASP A 191 -3.19 -23.18 14.79
CA ASP A 191 -4.21 -22.14 14.77
C ASP A 191 -3.53 -20.75 14.80
N ASN A 192 -3.93 -19.88 13.87
CA ASN A 192 -3.32 -18.56 13.59
C ASN A 192 -1.88 -18.55 13.06
N ASP A 193 -1.32 -19.69 12.66
CA ASP A 193 -0.03 -19.73 11.96
C ASP A 193 -0.19 -19.42 10.47
N THR A 194 0.82 -18.80 9.89
CA THR A 194 0.94 -18.59 8.44
C THR A 194 2.24 -19.25 7.99
N ARG A 195 2.12 -20.29 7.17
CA ARG A 195 3.27 -20.97 6.56
C ARG A 195 3.45 -20.49 5.13
N LYS A 196 4.65 -20.01 4.81
CA LYS A 196 5.03 -19.74 3.42
C LYS A 196 5.32 -21.07 2.73
N ALA A 197 4.73 -21.26 1.55
CA ALA A 197 5.01 -22.36 0.66
C ALA A 197 5.50 -21.85 -0.71
N GLN A 198 6.28 -22.68 -1.39
CA GLN A 198 6.78 -22.42 -2.73
C GLN A 198 6.37 -23.55 -3.66
N LEU A 199 5.87 -23.18 -4.84
CA LEU A 199 5.70 -24.08 -5.98
C LEU A 199 6.85 -23.82 -6.94
N ILE A 200 7.51 -24.89 -7.37
CA ILE A 200 8.57 -24.85 -8.36
C ILE A 200 8.14 -25.73 -9.52
N PHE A 201 8.18 -25.20 -10.73
CA PHE A 201 8.13 -25.98 -11.94
C PHE A 201 9.48 -25.97 -12.63
N SER A 202 9.92 -27.13 -13.06
CA SER A 202 11.17 -27.32 -13.79
C SER A 202 10.93 -28.16 -15.05
N PRO A 203 11.71 -27.91 -16.12
CA PRO A 203 11.56 -28.66 -17.36
C PRO A 203 11.94 -30.13 -17.10
N HIS A 204 11.14 -31.05 -17.64
CA HIS A 204 11.40 -32.48 -17.58
C HIS A 204 11.44 -33.10 -18.98
N VAL A 205 11.94 -34.33 -19.07
CA VAL A 205 12.06 -35.09 -20.32
C VAL A 205 10.68 -35.24 -20.98
N ASN A 206 10.63 -35.26 -22.32
CA ASN A 206 9.44 -35.48 -23.14
C ASN A 206 8.33 -34.41 -23.06
N GLY A 207 8.69 -33.15 -22.77
CA GLY A 207 7.71 -32.05 -22.71
C GLY A 207 6.82 -32.05 -21.47
N GLU A 208 7.14 -32.90 -20.49
CA GLU A 208 6.52 -32.86 -19.17
C GLU A 208 7.16 -31.74 -18.34
N THR A 209 6.41 -31.20 -17.38
CA THR A 209 6.92 -30.23 -16.40
C THR A 209 6.85 -30.86 -15.02
N ALA A 210 8.00 -31.02 -14.37
CA ALA A 210 8.03 -31.50 -12.99
C ALA A 210 7.59 -30.39 -12.06
N PHE A 211 6.85 -30.73 -11.01
CA PHE A 211 6.50 -29.82 -9.95
C PHE A 211 6.97 -30.30 -8.60
N GLU A 212 7.36 -29.33 -7.77
CA GLU A 212 7.76 -29.54 -6.39
C GLU A 212 7.11 -28.49 -5.50
N ILE A 213 6.59 -28.90 -4.35
CA ILE A 213 5.98 -28.00 -3.37
C ILE A 213 6.73 -28.07 -2.06
N TYR A 214 7.30 -26.94 -1.67
CA TYR A 214 8.07 -26.75 -0.45
C TYR A 214 7.31 -25.88 0.55
N SER A 215 7.63 -26.01 1.84
CA SER A 215 7.27 -25.00 2.83
C SER A 215 8.44 -24.58 3.70
N GLN A 216 8.39 -23.33 4.15
CA GLN A 216 9.42 -22.74 4.98
C GLN A 216 9.16 -23.08 6.45
N LEU A 217 10.16 -23.68 7.10
CA LEU A 217 10.12 -23.86 8.54
C LEU A 217 10.30 -22.50 9.23
N THR A 218 9.41 -22.18 10.15
CA THR A 218 9.55 -21.01 11.03
C THR A 218 10.60 -21.32 12.10
N SER A 219 11.89 -21.13 11.77
CA SER A 219 12.99 -21.21 12.73
C SER A 219 13.29 -19.83 13.32
N THR A 220 13.71 -19.80 14.59
CA THR A 220 14.19 -18.60 15.29
C THR A 220 15.61 -18.20 14.87
N GLU A 221 16.29 -19.02 14.06
CA GLU A 221 17.64 -18.74 13.54
C GLU A 221 17.59 -18.20 12.10
N GLN A 222 18.61 -17.44 11.72
CA GLN A 222 18.71 -16.71 10.44
C GLN A 222 18.76 -17.60 9.18
N HIS A 223 18.74 -18.93 9.32
CA HIS A 223 18.70 -19.89 8.22
C HIS A 223 17.28 -20.41 8.01
N HIS A 224 16.71 -20.09 6.84
CA HIS A 224 15.42 -20.59 6.44
C HIS A 224 15.57 -22.00 5.85
N THR A 225 15.09 -23.02 6.57
CA THR A 225 15.06 -24.40 6.07
C THR A 225 13.75 -24.66 5.31
N TRP A 226 13.85 -25.17 4.09
CA TRP A 226 12.71 -25.59 3.27
C TRP A 226 12.48 -27.10 3.40
N ILE A 227 11.22 -27.51 3.46
CA ILE A 227 10.80 -28.91 3.54
C ILE A 227 10.01 -29.26 2.29
N LEU A 228 10.42 -30.31 1.58
CA LEU A 228 9.65 -30.87 0.45
C LEU A 228 8.42 -31.61 0.95
N HIS A 229 7.25 -31.30 0.39
CA HIS A 229 5.98 -31.89 0.78
C HIS A 229 5.35 -32.74 -0.31
N ALA A 230 5.39 -32.28 -1.56
CA ALA A 230 4.80 -32.99 -2.68
C ALA A 230 5.62 -32.79 -3.95
N THR A 231 5.66 -33.82 -4.78
CA THR A 231 6.24 -33.77 -6.13
C THR A 231 5.27 -34.40 -7.13
N GLY A 232 5.48 -34.13 -8.41
CA GLY A 232 4.83 -34.84 -9.49
C GLY A 232 5.18 -34.24 -10.83
N LYS A 233 4.44 -34.62 -11.86
CA LYS A 233 4.61 -34.09 -13.21
C LYS A 233 3.28 -33.63 -13.76
N ILE A 234 3.32 -32.56 -14.54
CA ILE A 234 2.20 -32.03 -15.31
C ILE A 234 2.47 -32.28 -16.78
N GLN A 235 1.46 -32.81 -17.46
CA GLN A 235 1.43 -32.93 -18.91
C GLN A 235 0.18 -32.26 -19.46
N ILE A 236 0.34 -31.44 -20.49
CA ILE A 236 -0.77 -30.80 -21.20
C ILE A 236 -1.48 -31.85 -22.05
N ASN A 237 -2.81 -31.89 -22.01
CA ASN A 237 -3.58 -32.73 -22.92
C ASN A 237 -3.67 -32.04 -24.30
N GLU A 238 -2.88 -32.49 -25.26
CA GLU A 238 -3.00 -32.05 -26.67
C GLU A 238 -4.19 -32.72 -27.37
N GLN A 239 -5.42 -32.39 -26.97
CA GLN A 239 -6.61 -32.73 -27.76
C GLN A 239 -7.63 -31.59 -27.75
N SER A 240 -7.59 -30.73 -28.78
CA SER A 240 -8.76 -30.25 -29.56
C SER A 240 -8.36 -29.17 -30.58
N THR A 241 -7.74 -29.58 -31.69
CA THR A 241 -7.87 -28.87 -32.98
C THR A 241 -7.93 -29.87 -34.13
N LYS A 242 -8.95 -30.73 -34.09
CA LYS A 242 -9.56 -31.24 -35.32
C LYS A 242 -11.03 -30.84 -35.27
N VAL A 243 -11.31 -29.69 -35.86
CA VAL A 243 -12.63 -29.37 -36.40
C VAL A 243 -12.44 -29.51 -37.91
N ASP A 244 -13.09 -30.54 -38.45
CA ASP A 244 -13.42 -30.88 -39.84
C ASP A 244 -12.62 -30.23 -41.00
#